data_AF-A0A1X1IPT3-F1
#
_entry.id   AF-A0A1X1IPT3-F1
#
_cell.length_a   1.000
_cell.length_b   1.000
_cell.length_c   1.000
_cell.angle_alpha   90.00
_cell.angle_beta   90.00
_cell.angle_gamma   90.00
#
_symmetry.space_group_name_H-M   'P 1'
#
loop_
_entity.id
_entity.type
_entity.pdbx_description
1 polymer ?
#
loop_
_entity_poly.entity_id
_entity_poly.type
_entity_poly.pdbx_seq_one_letter_code
_entity_poly.pdbx_strand_id
1 'polypeptide(L)'
;EAIATVTYDETENLVTLEISDKDVLEALKGSTVRLVLYTNFKEGTDFTQFAAGVPNTAKVSFNHNPNPKPTNKVVVFPPTPPTPEKPQTPPPGGTVPPAEPKKTLPNTGSEASSIFGVLAALALGLAGLLVWKRKAER
;
A
#
# COMPACT_ATOMS: atom_id res chain seq x y z
N GLU A 1 3.46 32.83 -17.19
CA GLU A 1 3.76 32.37 -15.82
C GLU A 1 2.83 31.24 -15.43
N ALA A 2 3.13 30.53 -14.33
CA ALA A 2 2.23 29.51 -13.81
C ALA A 2 0.98 30.18 -13.20
N ILE A 3 -0.20 29.63 -13.46
CA ILE A 3 -1.49 30.16 -12.99
C ILE A 3 -1.69 30.05 -11.47
N ALA A 4 -0.86 29.24 -10.80
CA ALA A 4 -0.88 29.04 -9.36
C ALA A 4 0.43 28.35 -8.91
N THR A 5 0.75 28.48 -7.63
CA THR A 5 1.78 27.69 -6.98
C THR A 5 1.12 26.56 -6.20
N VAL A 6 1.53 25.31 -6.45
CA VAL A 6 1.08 24.13 -5.71
C VAL A 6 2.25 23.56 -4.92
N THR A 7 2.07 23.38 -3.62
CA THR A 7 3.06 22.74 -2.75
C THR A 7 2.47 21.54 -2.04
N TYR A 8 3.31 20.57 -1.72
CA TYR A 8 2.97 19.39 -0.95
C TYR A 8 4.00 19.20 0.15
N ASP A 9 3.54 19.19 1.41
CA ASP A 9 4.34 18.86 2.57
C ASP A 9 4.09 17.39 2.94
N GLU A 10 5.11 16.55 2.79
CA GLU A 10 5.04 15.12 3.11
C GLU A 10 4.92 14.83 4.59
N THR A 11 5.43 15.72 5.45
CA THR A 11 5.45 15.52 6.90
C THR A 11 4.08 15.78 7.50
N GLU A 12 3.38 16.78 6.98
CA GLU A 12 2.01 17.14 7.38
C GLU A 12 0.94 16.46 6.51
N ASN A 13 1.35 15.84 5.39
CA ASN A 13 0.47 15.34 4.34
C ASN A 13 -0.51 16.44 3.86
N LEU A 14 0.03 17.63 3.61
CA LEU A 14 -0.74 18.85 3.32
C LEU A 14 -0.46 19.36 1.91
N VAL A 15 -1.50 19.56 1.12
CA VAL A 15 -1.43 20.21 -0.19
C VAL A 15 -1.92 21.65 -0.07
N THR A 16 -1.13 22.60 -0.58
CA THR A 16 -1.49 24.02 -0.62
C THR A 16 -1.52 24.51 -2.07
N LEU A 17 -2.58 25.22 -2.43
CA LEU A 17 -2.74 25.95 -3.69
C LEU A 17 -2.75 27.44 -3.38
N GLU A 18 -1.83 28.19 -3.96
CA GLU A 18 -1.76 29.64 -3.84
C GLU A 18 -1.89 30.30 -5.22
N ILE A 19 -2.79 31.29 -5.31
CA ILE A 19 -2.97 32.13 -6.50
C ILE A 19 -2.75 33.57 -6.04
N SER A 20 -1.61 34.13 -6.41
CA SER A 20 -1.19 35.48 -6.00
C SER A 20 -0.95 36.41 -7.19
N ASP A 21 -0.84 35.87 -8.40
CA ASP A 21 -0.67 36.68 -9.60
C ASP A 21 -1.88 37.57 -9.86
N LYS A 22 -1.63 38.87 -10.05
CA LYS A 22 -2.68 39.87 -10.19
C LYS A 22 -3.53 39.64 -11.44
N ASP A 23 -2.91 39.32 -12.57
CA ASP A 23 -3.63 39.20 -13.84
C ASP A 23 -4.46 37.92 -13.86
N VAL A 24 -3.96 36.85 -13.24
CA VAL A 24 -4.73 35.62 -13.00
C VAL A 24 -5.93 35.90 -12.07
N LEU A 25 -5.73 36.61 -10.97
CA LEU A 25 -6.83 36.95 -10.04
C LEU A 25 -7.91 37.81 -10.72
N GLU A 26 -7.51 38.74 -11.57
CA GLU A 26 -8.44 39.54 -12.39
C GLU A 26 -9.22 38.67 -13.37
N ALA A 27 -8.55 37.73 -14.05
CA ALA A 27 -9.18 36.81 -14.99
C ALA A 27 -10.16 35.81 -14.32
N LEU A 28 -9.94 35.51 -13.04
CA LEU A 28 -10.79 34.60 -12.27
C LEU A 28 -12.07 35.26 -11.70
N LYS A 29 -12.26 36.58 -11.89
CA LYS A 29 -13.48 37.26 -11.44
C LYS A 29 -14.73 36.62 -12.01
N GLY A 30 -15.66 36.25 -11.14
CA GLY A 30 -16.90 35.56 -11.51
C GLY A 30 -16.75 34.08 -11.86
N SER A 31 -15.53 33.53 -11.83
CA SER A 31 -15.26 32.12 -12.09
C SER A 31 -15.27 31.28 -10.80
N THR A 32 -15.57 29.99 -10.93
CA THR A 32 -15.40 29.02 -9.84
C THR A 32 -14.07 28.30 -9.99
N VAL A 33 -13.21 28.41 -8.98
CA VAL A 33 -11.95 27.65 -8.92
C VAL A 33 -12.20 26.32 -8.20
N ARG A 34 -11.76 25.22 -8.80
CA ARG A 34 -11.86 23.87 -8.22
C ARG A 34 -10.49 23.22 -8.20
N LEU A 35 -10.00 22.89 -7.00
CA LEU A 35 -8.86 22.00 -6.82
C LEU A 35 -9.35 20.55 -6.74
N VAL A 36 -8.82 19.68 -7.61
CA VAL A 36 -9.08 18.24 -7.59
C VAL A 36 -7.78 17.52 -7.29
N LEU A 37 -7.77 16.74 -6.21
CA LEU A 37 -6.63 15.94 -5.79
C LEU A 37 -6.91 14.47 -6.11
N TYR A 38 -6.09 13.87 -6.99
CA TYR A 38 -6.10 12.43 -7.23
C TYR A 38 -5.01 11.80 -6.36
N THR A 39 -5.43 11.04 -5.35
CA THR A 39 -4.52 10.47 -4.35
C THR A 39 -4.72 8.97 -4.21
N ASN A 40 -3.65 8.25 -3.89
CA ASN A 40 -3.69 6.83 -3.56
C ASN A 40 -3.02 6.60 -2.20
N PHE A 41 -3.40 5.52 -1.53
CA PHE A 41 -2.62 5.03 -0.39
C PHE A 41 -1.25 4.56 -0.87
N LYS A 42 -0.24 4.70 0.00
CA LYS A 42 1.09 4.14 -0.26
C LYS A 42 0.99 2.62 -0.36
N GLU A 43 1.86 2.01 -1.15
CA GLU A 43 1.93 0.56 -1.27
C GLU A 43 2.18 -0.09 0.10
N GLY A 44 1.55 -1.23 0.35
CA GLY A 44 1.66 -1.94 1.63
C GLY A 44 0.88 -1.31 2.79
N THR A 45 0.08 -0.26 2.55
CA THR A 45 -0.79 0.31 3.58
C THR A 45 -1.82 -0.71 4.04
N ASP A 46 -1.90 -0.96 5.35
CA ASP A 46 -2.98 -1.73 5.95
C ASP A 46 -4.28 -0.90 5.96
N PHE A 47 -5.31 -1.32 5.23
CA PHE A 47 -6.58 -0.59 5.15
C PHE A 47 -7.47 -0.76 6.38
N THR A 48 -7.19 -1.74 7.26
CA THR A 48 -8.00 -1.97 8.46
C THR A 48 -7.95 -0.76 9.41
N GLN A 49 -6.84 -0.03 9.43
CA GLN A 49 -6.68 1.21 10.21
C GLN A 49 -7.60 2.36 9.72
N PHE A 50 -8.11 2.26 8.49
CA PHE A 50 -8.99 3.25 7.87
C PHE A 50 -10.42 2.73 7.71
N ALA A 51 -10.85 1.77 8.54
CA ALA A 51 -12.23 1.27 8.52
C ALA A 51 -13.29 2.38 8.76
N ALA A 52 -12.93 3.42 9.52
CA ALA A 52 -13.77 4.61 9.72
C ALA A 52 -13.67 5.63 8.56
N GLY A 53 -12.89 5.33 7.53
CA GLY A 53 -12.58 6.20 6.40
C GLY A 53 -11.47 7.22 6.71
N VAL A 54 -10.98 7.86 5.64
CA VAL A 54 -9.98 8.92 5.69
C VAL A 54 -10.71 10.26 5.59
N PRO A 55 -10.69 11.08 6.65
CA PRO A 55 -11.29 12.40 6.61
C PRO A 55 -10.43 13.38 5.83
N ASN A 56 -11.07 14.21 5.00
CA ASN A 56 -10.46 15.31 4.29
C ASN A 56 -11.19 16.62 4.60
N THR A 57 -10.44 17.70 4.77
CA THR A 57 -10.95 19.06 4.98
C THR A 57 -9.92 20.05 4.43
N ALA A 58 -10.37 21.17 3.90
CA ALA A 58 -9.50 22.24 3.44
C ALA A 58 -9.75 23.54 4.22
N LYS A 59 -8.78 24.44 4.18
CA LYS A 59 -8.88 25.80 4.70
C LYS A 59 -8.76 26.76 3.52
N VAL A 60 -9.73 27.66 3.37
CA VAL A 60 -9.75 28.66 2.32
C VAL A 60 -9.51 30.03 2.94
N SER A 61 -8.55 30.79 2.39
CA SER A 61 -8.27 32.16 2.78
C SER A 61 -8.19 33.05 1.54
N PHE A 62 -8.67 34.28 1.67
CA PHE A 62 -8.54 35.32 0.67
C PHE A 62 -7.67 36.44 1.24
N ASN A 63 -6.82 37.03 0.40
CA ASN A 63 -5.91 38.12 0.78
C ASN A 63 -5.05 37.79 2.01
N HIS A 64 -4.60 36.54 2.13
CA HIS A 64 -3.80 36.05 3.27
C HIS A 64 -4.40 36.37 4.65
N ASN A 65 -5.73 36.37 4.77
CA ASN A 65 -6.39 36.54 6.06
C ASN A 65 -5.89 35.46 7.05
N PRO A 66 -5.44 35.85 8.27
CA PRO A 66 -4.94 34.91 9.27
C PRO A 66 -6.02 33.96 9.82
N ASN A 67 -7.30 34.22 9.56
CA ASN A 67 -8.44 33.42 9.99
C ASN A 67 -9.11 32.70 8.80
N PRO A 68 -8.49 31.62 8.26
CA PRO A 68 -9.05 30.87 7.15
C PRO A 68 -10.37 30.18 7.52
N LYS A 69 -11.24 30.00 6.53
CA LYS A 69 -12.52 29.30 6.71
C LYS A 69 -12.38 27.82 6.36
N PRO A 70 -12.80 26.90 7.24
CA PRO A 70 -12.76 25.47 6.93
C PRO A 70 -13.87 25.10 5.95
N THR A 71 -13.62 24.12 5.11
CA THR A 71 -14.66 23.46 4.29
C THR A 71 -15.44 22.44 5.13
N ASN A 72 -16.51 21.90 4.55
CA ASN A 72 -17.14 20.71 5.09
C ASN A 72 -16.14 19.54 5.14
N LYS A 73 -16.28 18.70 6.16
CA LYS A 73 -15.54 17.45 6.27
C LYS A 73 -16.14 16.45 5.28
N VAL A 74 -15.29 15.88 4.43
CA VAL A 74 -15.62 14.77 3.53
C VAL A 74 -14.84 13.55 3.99
N VAL A 75 -15.43 12.37 3.95
CA VAL A 75 -14.75 11.12 4.33
C VAL A 75 -14.76 10.18 3.13
N VAL A 76 -13.60 9.60 2.80
CA VAL A 76 -13.46 8.59 1.74
C VAL A 76 -13.10 7.25 2.36
N PHE A 77 -13.67 6.17 1.84
CA PHE A 77 -13.45 4.83 2.39
C PHE A 77 -12.51 4.05 1.47
N PRO A 78 -11.53 3.31 2.02
CA PRO A 78 -10.74 2.38 1.22
C PRO A 78 -11.66 1.29 0.63
N PRO A 79 -11.27 0.68 -0.50
CA PRO A 79 -12.01 -0.45 -1.06
C PRO A 79 -12.06 -1.60 -0.06
N THR A 80 -13.23 -2.23 0.07
CA THR A 80 -13.38 -3.40 0.93
C THR A 80 -12.53 -4.54 0.37
N PRO A 81 -11.67 -5.19 1.19
CA PRO A 81 -11.00 -6.41 0.76
C PRO A 81 -12.04 -7.44 0.29
N PRO A 82 -11.78 -8.21 -0.78
CA PRO A 82 -12.71 -9.25 -1.19
C PRO A 82 -12.92 -10.22 -0.03
N THR A 83 -14.19 -10.56 0.23
CA THR A 83 -14.50 -11.60 1.20
C THR A 83 -13.97 -12.93 0.64
N PRO A 84 -13.12 -13.67 1.37
CA PRO A 84 -12.71 -15.01 0.93
C PRO A 84 -13.94 -15.86 0.68
N GLU A 85 -14.04 -16.51 -0.48
CA GLU A 85 -15.12 -17.46 -0.73
C GLU A 85 -15.11 -18.53 0.37
N LYS A 86 -16.27 -18.76 0.98
CA LYS A 86 -16.42 -19.84 1.95
C LYS A 86 -16.06 -21.16 1.26
N PRO A 87 -15.20 -22.00 1.87
CA PRO A 87 -14.97 -23.34 1.34
C PRO A 87 -16.31 -24.04 1.12
N GLN A 88 -16.60 -24.43 -0.12
CA GLN A 88 -17.79 -25.21 -0.41
C GLN A 88 -17.62 -26.56 0.31
N THR A 89 -18.44 -26.81 1.33
CA THR A 89 -18.60 -28.16 1.87
C THR A 89 -19.12 -29.06 0.75
N PRO A 90 -18.47 -30.19 0.47
CA PRO A 90 -18.99 -31.16 -0.49
C PRO A 90 -20.44 -31.54 -0.11
N PRO A 91 -21.34 -31.72 -1.09
CA PRO A 91 -22.72 -32.12 -0.80
C PRO A 91 -22.74 -33.45 -0.01
N PRO A 92 -23.57 -33.56 1.05
CA PRO A 92 -23.68 -34.78 1.83
C PRO A 92 -24.52 -35.80 1.05
N GLY A 93 -23.88 -36.89 0.63
CA GLY A 93 -24.58 -38.09 0.15
C GLY A 93 -24.72 -38.19 -1.37
N GLY A 94 -23.66 -38.69 -2.02
CA GLY A 94 -23.74 -39.39 -3.29
C GLY A 94 -22.86 -40.63 -3.17
N THR A 95 -23.38 -41.80 -3.55
CA THR A 95 -22.68 -43.10 -3.52
C THR A 95 -21.24 -42.98 -4.00
N VAL A 96 -20.30 -43.41 -3.15
CA VAL A 96 -18.86 -43.47 -3.41
C VAL A 96 -18.62 -44.13 -4.77
N PRO A 97 -18.14 -43.41 -5.80
CA PRO A 97 -17.67 -44.02 -7.04
C PRO A 97 -16.43 -44.88 -6.71
N PRO A 98 -16.22 -46.04 -7.36
CA PRO A 98 -15.03 -46.87 -7.13
C PRO A 98 -13.76 -46.01 -7.20
N ALA A 99 -12.86 -46.20 -6.23
CA ALA A 99 -11.63 -45.41 -6.12
C ALA A 99 -10.85 -45.41 -7.44
N GLU A 100 -10.87 -44.29 -8.14
CA GLU A 100 -9.96 -44.06 -9.25
C GLU A 100 -8.51 -44.11 -8.71
N PRO A 101 -7.57 -44.75 -9.45
CA PRO A 101 -6.18 -44.83 -9.02
C PRO A 101 -5.65 -43.42 -8.75
N LYS A 102 -5.14 -43.20 -7.52
CA LYS A 102 -4.56 -41.93 -7.08
C LYS A 102 -3.52 -41.44 -8.09
N LYS A 103 -3.91 -40.48 -8.94
CA LYS A 103 -2.97 -39.72 -9.75
C LYS A 103 -2.32 -38.71 -8.81
N THR A 104 -1.11 -39.01 -8.35
CA THR A 104 -0.33 -38.11 -7.49
C THR A 104 0.03 -36.87 -8.30
N LEU A 105 -0.73 -35.80 -8.11
CA LEU A 105 -0.34 -34.46 -8.53
C LEU A 105 0.79 -33.98 -7.60
N PRO A 106 1.91 -33.45 -8.13
CA PRO A 106 2.97 -32.90 -7.29
C PRO A 106 2.43 -31.71 -6.50
N ASN A 107 2.86 -31.63 -5.23
CA ASN A 107 2.50 -30.57 -4.31
C ASN A 107 3.15 -29.24 -4.74
N THR A 108 2.47 -28.42 -5.56
CA THR A 108 2.87 -27.03 -5.81
C THR A 108 2.21 -26.13 -4.78
N GLY A 109 2.92 -25.81 -3.70
CA GLY A 109 2.43 -24.85 -2.70
C GLY A 109 3.00 -24.95 -1.29
N SER A 110 3.99 -25.80 -1.02
CA SER A 110 4.75 -25.78 0.24
C SER A 110 6.16 -25.28 -0.02
N GLU A 111 6.34 -23.97 -0.19
CA GLU A 111 7.65 -23.36 0.01
C GLU A 111 7.96 -23.35 1.51
N ALA A 112 8.31 -24.51 2.05
CA ALA A 112 9.24 -24.54 3.17
C ALA A 112 10.59 -24.14 2.56
N SER A 113 10.83 -22.83 2.56
CA SER A 113 11.98 -22.17 1.98
C SER A 113 13.26 -22.96 2.24
N SER A 114 13.89 -23.45 1.16
CA SER A 114 15.11 -24.28 1.18
C SER A 114 16.35 -23.55 1.70
N ILE A 115 16.17 -22.34 2.27
CA ILE A 115 17.24 -21.47 2.79
C ILE A 115 17.96 -22.13 3.98
N PHE A 116 17.26 -22.89 4.83
CA PHE A 116 17.90 -23.55 5.98
C PHE A 116 18.91 -24.63 5.59
N GLY A 117 18.66 -25.38 4.51
CA GLY A 117 19.60 -26.38 3.99
C GLY A 117 20.87 -25.76 3.40
N VAL A 118 20.71 -24.65 2.68
CA VAL A 118 21.84 -23.90 2.09
C VAL A 118 22.71 -23.25 3.16
N LEU A 119 22.10 -22.69 4.22
CA LEU A 119 22.85 -22.10 5.34
C LEU A 119 23.64 -23.15 6.14
N ALA A 120 23.07 -24.34 6.36
CA ALA A 120 23.77 -25.43 7.05
C ALA A 120 24.98 -25.94 6.24
N ALA A 121 24.85 -26.06 4.91
CA ALA A 121 25.95 -26.47 4.03
C ALA A 121 27.07 -25.41 3.97
N LEU A 122 26.73 -24.13 3.93
CA LEU A 122 27.70 -23.03 3.98
C LEU A 122 28.46 -22.99 5.31
N ALA A 123 27.76 -23.16 6.44
CA ALA A 123 28.39 -23.17 7.77
C ALA A 123 29.35 -24.36 7.95
N LEU A 124 28.96 -25.56 7.49
CA LEU A 124 29.82 -26.75 7.55
C LEU A 124 31.01 -26.64 6.60
N GLY A 125 30.83 -26.07 5.41
CA GLY A 125 31.91 -25.82 4.45
C GLY A 125 32.97 -24.86 5.01
N LEU A 126 32.55 -23.76 5.63
CA LEU A 126 33.46 -22.79 6.27
C LEU A 126 34.21 -23.39 7.47
N ALA A 127 33.53 -24.18 8.31
CA ALA A 127 34.17 -24.86 9.43
C ALA A 127 35.20 -25.91 8.96
N GLY A 128 34.87 -26.67 7.91
CA GLY A 128 35.79 -27.63 7.28
C GLY A 128 37.04 -26.96 6.70
N LEU A 129 36.87 -25.82 6.01
CA LEU A 129 37.99 -25.06 5.44
C LEU A 129 38.94 -24.52 6.53
N LEU A 130 38.40 -24.03 7.64
CA LEU A 130 39.18 -23.54 8.78
C LEU A 130 39.99 -24.65 9.47
N VAL A 131 39.41 -25.84 9.64
CA VAL A 131 40.11 -27.00 10.20
C VAL A 131 41.22 -27.47 9.26
N TRP A 132 40.97 -27.47 7.94
CA TRP A 132 41.97 -27.87 6.96
C TRP A 132 43.16 -26.89 6.92
N LYS A 133 42.89 -25.58 6.96
CA LYS A 133 43.90 -24.52 7.08
C LYS A 133 44.77 -24.68 8.33
N ARG A 134 44.18 -24.99 9.49
CA ARG A 134 44.94 -25.24 10.73
C ARG A 134 45.77 -26.53 10.71
N LYS A 135 45.40 -27.52 9.89
CA LYS A 135 46.16 -28.77 9.74
C LYS A 135 47.30 -28.63 8.72
N ALA A 136 47.17 -27.74 7.75
CA ALA A 136 48.20 -27.46 6.75
C ALA A 136 49.31 -26.51 7.25
N GLU A 137 49.03 -25.74 8.32
CA GLU A 137 49.99 -24.81 8.95
C GLU A 137 50.69 -25.42 10.20
N ARG A 138 50.57 -26.74 10.44
CA ARG A 138 51.29 -27.48 11.50
C ARG A 138 52.24 -28.52 10.94
#